data_AF-A0A2S7UXI2-F1
#
_entry.id   AF-A0A2S7UXI2-F1
#
_cell.length_a   1.000
_cell.length_b   1.000
_cell.length_c   1.000
_cell.angle_alpha   90.00
_cell.angle_beta   90.00
_cell.angle_gamma   90.00
#
_symmetry.space_group_name_H-M   'P 1'
#
loop_
_entity.id
_entity.type
_entity.pdbx_description
1 polymer ?
#
loop_
_entity_poly.entity_id
_entity_poly.type
_entity_poly.pdbx_seq_one_letter_code
_entity_poly.pdbx_strand_id
1 'polypeptide(L)'
;MKLTNYILIFVLFSICSGAFADESGTTEPIADTEPTICYKIAWEKLGFTVGQSVELCGGTTDARKVILCAVKAWSHPENDGLGLTAGLTVQLCKASANSN
;
A
#
# COMPACT_ATOMS: atom_id res chain seq x y z
N MET A 1 -8.87 20.14 39.30
CA MET A 1 -7.98 19.40 38.39
C MET A 1 -8.57 19.45 36.97
N LYS A 2 -7.81 20.02 36.03
CA LYS A 2 -7.76 19.69 34.58
C LYS A 2 -9.10 19.54 33.81
N LEU A 3 -9.86 20.62 33.61
CA LEU A 3 -10.87 20.66 32.53
C LEU A 3 -10.59 21.75 31.47
N THR A 4 -9.92 22.84 31.84
CA THR A 4 -9.68 23.98 30.93
C THR A 4 -8.66 23.68 29.82
N ASN A 5 -7.82 22.65 29.98
CA ASN A 5 -6.73 22.34 29.04
C ASN A 5 -7.10 21.28 27.97
N TYR A 6 -8.29 20.69 28.05
CA TYR A 6 -8.76 19.71 27.05
C TYR A 6 -9.51 20.38 25.89
N ILE A 7 -10.09 21.56 26.14
CA ILE A 7 -10.86 22.31 25.14
C ILE A 7 -9.94 22.96 24.09
N LEU A 8 -8.72 23.37 24.47
CA LEU A 8 -7.74 23.93 23.53
C LEU A 8 -7.13 22.90 22.58
N ILE A 9 -7.15 21.60 22.92
CA ILE A 9 -6.57 20.53 22.11
C ILE A 9 -7.55 20.09 21.01
N PHE A 10 -8.85 20.18 21.25
CA PHE A 10 -9.89 19.79 20.27
C PHE A 10 -10.05 20.76 19.10
N VAL A 11 -9.63 22.02 19.25
CA VAL A 11 -9.84 23.08 18.24
C VAL A 11 -8.76 23.09 17.15
N LEU A 12 -7.61 22.44 17.36
CA LEU A 12 -6.51 22.41 16.38
C LEU A 12 -6.60 21.28 15.34
N PHE A 13 -7.50 20.30 15.51
CA PHE A 13 -7.70 19.24 14.52
C PHE A 13 -8.79 19.56 13.48
N SER A 14 -9.37 20.76 13.55
CA SER A 14 -10.61 21.09 12.86
C SER A 14 -10.45 21.84 11.52
N ILE A 15 -9.30 21.78 10.85
CA ILE A 15 -9.14 22.36 9.51
C ILE A 15 -8.19 21.52 8.65
N CYS A 16 -8.73 20.46 8.03
CA CYS A 16 -8.29 20.09 6.70
C CYS A 16 -9.55 19.79 5.88
N SER A 17 -10.11 20.86 5.32
CA SER A 17 -11.09 20.80 4.25
C SER A 17 -10.43 20.11 3.05
N GLY A 18 -10.53 18.79 3.00
CA GLY A 18 -10.33 18.03 1.78
C GLY A 18 -11.54 18.26 0.89
N ALA A 19 -11.51 19.31 0.07
CA ALA A 19 -12.34 19.35 -1.12
C ALA A 19 -11.75 18.33 -2.10
N PHE A 20 -12.25 17.10 -2.07
CA PHE A 20 -12.11 16.21 -3.21
C PHE A 20 -13.29 16.51 -4.13
N ALA A 21 -12.95 17.09 -5.28
CA ALA A 21 -13.86 17.35 -6.37
C ALA A 21 -14.63 16.07 -6.71
N ASP A 22 -15.95 16.19 -6.78
CA ASP A 22 -16.81 15.27 -7.50
C ASP A 22 -16.48 15.46 -8.99
N GLU A 23 -15.56 14.64 -9.49
CA GLU A 23 -15.44 14.46 -10.93
C GLU A 23 -16.49 13.41 -11.33
N SER A 24 -17.65 13.90 -11.75
CA SER A 24 -18.55 13.22 -12.66
C SER A 24 -17.83 12.98 -14.00
N GLY A 25 -16.85 12.08 -13.99
CA GLY A 25 -16.16 11.57 -15.16
C GLY A 25 -16.79 10.23 -15.52
N THR A 26 -17.36 10.15 -16.71
CA THR A 26 -17.72 8.88 -17.37
C THR A 26 -16.63 7.85 -17.09
N THR A 27 -16.96 6.82 -16.31
CA THR A 27 -16.04 5.72 -15.98
C THR A 27 -15.83 4.88 -17.24
N GLU A 28 -15.03 5.40 -18.17
CA GLU A 28 -14.32 4.54 -19.10
C GLU A 28 -13.45 3.61 -18.24
N PRO A 29 -13.47 2.29 -18.47
CA PRO A 29 -12.63 1.38 -17.70
C PRO A 29 -11.17 1.75 -17.98
N ILE A 30 -10.56 2.48 -17.05
CA ILE A 30 -9.12 2.73 -17.06
C ILE A 30 -8.48 1.36 -17.10
N ALA A 31 -7.79 1.04 -18.20
CA ALA A 31 -7.14 -0.24 -18.36
C ALA A 31 -6.23 -0.48 -17.16
N ASP A 32 -6.35 -1.66 -16.54
CA ASP A 32 -5.55 -2.04 -15.39
C ASP A 32 -4.06 -1.97 -15.75
N THR A 33 -3.34 -1.01 -15.15
CA THR A 33 -1.88 -0.89 -15.32
C THR A 33 -1.17 -1.88 -14.38
N GLU A 34 0.08 -2.24 -14.69
CA GLU A 34 0.87 -3.14 -13.84
C GLU A 34 0.89 -2.73 -12.35
N PRO A 35 1.08 -1.44 -11.97
CA PRO A 35 0.95 -0.99 -10.59
C PRO A 35 -0.42 -1.25 -9.97
N THR A 36 -1.51 -1.07 -10.74
CA THR A 36 -2.88 -1.28 -10.25
C THR A 36 -3.16 -2.76 -10.04
N ILE A 37 -2.68 -3.62 -10.94
CA ILE A 37 -2.78 -5.08 -10.83
C ILE A 37 -2.01 -5.57 -9.60
N CYS A 38 -0.76 -5.13 -9.45
CA CYS A 38 0.06 -5.44 -8.28
C CYS A 38 -0.63 -5.02 -6.98
N TYR A 39 -1.17 -3.79 -6.95
CA TYR A 39 -1.84 -3.26 -5.77
C TYR A 39 -3.05 -4.11 -5.35
N LYS A 40 -3.92 -4.47 -6.30
CA LYS A 40 -5.09 -5.33 -6.03
C LYS A 40 -4.66 -6.67 -5.42
N ILE A 41 -3.62 -7.30 -5.98
CA ILE A 41 -3.13 -8.59 -5.47
C ILE A 41 -2.49 -8.43 -4.08
N ALA A 42 -1.63 -7.42 -3.89
CA ALA A 42 -0.96 -7.18 -2.62
C ALA A 42 -1.94 -6.90 -1.48
N TRP A 43 -2.98 -6.11 -1.74
CA TRP A 43 -3.97 -5.77 -0.75
C TRP A 43 -4.96 -6.93 -0.51
N GLU A 44 -5.60 -7.44 -1.56
CA GLU A 44 -6.71 -8.38 -1.43
C GLU A 44 -6.26 -9.83 -1.18
N LYS A 45 -5.11 -10.24 -1.73
CA LYS A 45 -4.66 -11.64 -1.67
C LYS A 45 -3.57 -11.86 -0.62
N LEU A 46 -2.64 -10.93 -0.49
CA LEU A 46 -1.55 -11.06 0.48
C LEU A 46 -1.97 -10.52 1.84
N GLY A 47 -2.86 -9.52 1.91
CA GLY A 47 -3.30 -8.93 3.18
C GLY A 47 -2.35 -7.85 3.70
N PHE A 48 -1.61 -7.20 2.80
CA PHE A 48 -0.88 -5.99 3.15
C PHE A 48 -1.84 -4.84 3.44
N THR A 49 -1.39 -3.86 4.23
CA THR A 49 -2.13 -2.61 4.39
C THR A 49 -2.13 -1.82 3.08
N VAL A 50 -3.06 -0.87 2.95
CA VAL A 50 -3.15 0.02 1.77
C VAL A 50 -1.81 0.73 1.53
N GLY A 51 -1.19 1.29 2.57
CA GLY A 51 0.08 2.00 2.46
C GLY A 51 1.22 1.10 1.99
N GLN A 52 1.32 -0.12 2.55
CA GLN A 52 2.32 -1.11 2.14
C GLN A 52 2.14 -1.56 0.70
N SER A 53 0.88 -1.74 0.26
CA SER A 53 0.57 -2.17 -1.10
C SER A 53 0.93 -1.09 -2.11
N VAL A 54 0.65 0.18 -1.81
CA VAL A 54 1.07 1.32 -2.65
C VAL A 54 2.59 1.44 -2.69
N GLU A 55 3.27 1.29 -1.55
CA GLU A 55 4.72 1.39 -1.48
C GLU A 55 5.43 0.27 -2.24
N LEU A 56 4.90 -0.95 -2.17
CA LEU A 56 5.42 -2.14 -2.85
C LEU A 56 5.23 -2.07 -4.37
N CYS A 57 4.04 -1.66 -4.81
CA CYS A 57 3.64 -1.70 -6.21
C CYS A 57 3.85 -0.37 -6.96
N GLY A 58 4.21 0.69 -6.24
CA GLY A 58 4.42 2.02 -6.81
C GLY A 58 5.52 2.03 -7.86
N GLY A 59 5.14 2.34 -9.10
CA GLY A 59 6.08 2.42 -10.23
C GLY A 59 6.55 1.08 -10.78
N THR A 60 5.92 -0.04 -10.39
CA THR A 60 6.28 -1.36 -10.93
C THR A 60 5.95 -1.47 -12.43
N THR A 61 6.86 -2.12 -13.16
CA THR A 61 6.66 -2.49 -14.56
C THR A 61 6.33 -3.97 -14.74
N ASP A 62 6.41 -4.76 -13.67
CA ASP A 62 6.13 -6.20 -13.65
C ASP A 62 5.53 -6.60 -12.29
N ALA A 63 4.20 -6.62 -12.23
CA ALA A 63 3.43 -6.97 -11.04
C ALA A 63 3.76 -8.39 -10.57
N ARG A 64 3.99 -9.32 -11.49
CA ARG A 64 4.22 -10.73 -11.16
C ARG A 64 5.53 -10.89 -10.40
N LYS A 65 6.62 -10.26 -10.86
CA LYS A 65 7.92 -10.31 -10.17
C LYS A 65 7.80 -9.79 -8.74
N VAL A 66 7.14 -8.64 -8.54
CA VAL A 66 6.97 -8.03 -7.22
C VAL A 66 6.15 -8.91 -6.29
N ILE A 67 5.03 -9.47 -6.78
CA ILE A 67 4.19 -10.36 -5.99
C ILE A 67 4.91 -11.66 -5.62
N LEU A 68 5.63 -12.28 -6.55
CA LEU A 68 6.41 -13.49 -6.26
C LEU A 68 7.50 -13.22 -5.22
N CYS A 69 8.18 -12.07 -5.33
CA CYS A 69 9.11 -11.63 -4.30
C CYS A 69 8.40 -11.50 -2.96
N ALA A 70 7.26 -10.80 -2.91
CA ALA A 70 6.53 -10.56 -1.68
C ALA A 70 6.02 -11.85 -1.02
N VAL A 71 5.52 -12.80 -1.82
CA VAL A 71 5.12 -14.13 -1.35
C VAL A 71 6.31 -14.87 -0.76
N LYS A 72 7.46 -14.91 -1.44
CA LYS A 72 8.65 -15.61 -0.94
C LYS A 72 9.25 -14.92 0.28
N ALA A 73 9.29 -13.60 0.29
CA ALA A 73 9.79 -12.80 1.40
C ALA A 73 8.95 -12.98 2.67
N TRP A 74 7.63 -12.98 2.52
CA TRP A 74 6.71 -13.03 3.67
C TRP A 74 6.37 -14.46 4.12
N SER A 75 6.45 -15.44 3.23
CA SER A 75 6.16 -16.84 3.58
C SER A 75 7.06 -17.34 4.71
N HIS A 76 6.51 -18.24 5.52
CA HIS A 76 7.24 -18.87 6.61
C HIS A 76 8.44 -19.68 6.07
N PRO A 77 9.57 -19.77 6.79
CA PRO A 77 10.73 -20.55 6.37
C PRO A 77 10.45 -22.04 6.11
N GLU A 78 9.47 -22.61 6.79
CA GLU A 78 9.02 -23.99 6.55
C GLU A 78 8.39 -24.19 5.16
N ASN A 79 7.94 -23.10 4.51
CA ASN A 79 7.39 -23.09 3.16
C ASN A 79 8.38 -22.52 2.12
N ASP A 80 9.70 -22.63 2.37
CA ASP A 80 10.77 -22.04 1.53
C ASP A 80 10.71 -20.50 1.44
N GLY A 81 10.11 -19.86 2.44
CA GLY A 81 10.04 -18.40 2.56
C GLY A 81 11.15 -17.80 3.43
N LEU A 82 11.22 -16.46 3.46
CA LEU A 82 12.21 -15.74 4.27
C LEU A 82 11.68 -15.36 5.67
N GLY A 83 10.38 -15.52 5.93
CA GLY A 83 9.76 -15.21 7.22
C GLY A 83 9.82 -13.74 7.60
N LEU A 84 9.95 -12.83 6.63
CA LEU A 84 10.10 -11.41 6.89
C LEU A 84 8.78 -10.80 7.36
N THR A 85 8.88 -9.74 8.16
CA THR A 85 7.71 -8.92 8.48
C THR A 85 7.23 -8.18 7.23
N ALA A 86 5.97 -7.73 7.25
CA ALA A 86 5.37 -7.05 6.11
C ALA A 86 6.16 -5.81 5.65
N GLY A 87 6.66 -4.98 6.58
CA GLY A 87 7.48 -3.82 6.25
C GLY A 87 8.82 -4.17 5.60
N LEU A 88 9.50 -5.21 6.10
CA LEU A 88 10.76 -5.69 5.52
C LEU A 88 10.54 -6.31 4.13
N THR A 89 9.42 -7.01 3.95
CA THR A 89 9.02 -7.56 2.65
C THR A 89 8.83 -6.44 1.62
N VAL A 90 8.14 -5.36 1.98
CA VAL A 90 7.95 -4.20 1.10
C VAL A 90 9.30 -3.59 0.70
N GLN A 91 10.18 -3.34 1.67
CA GLN A 91 11.49 -2.74 1.39
C GLN A 91 12.36 -3.62 0.49
N LEU A 92 12.35 -4.93 0.71
CA LEU A 92 13.12 -5.87 -0.10
C LEU A 92 12.58 -5.97 -1.53
N CYS A 93 11.26 -6.11 -1.67
CA CYS A 93 10.63 -6.42 -2.95
C CYS A 93 10.31 -5.20 -3.81
N LYS A 94 10.30 -3.99 -3.23
CA LYS A 94 10.21 -2.74 -4.00
C LYS A 94 11.37 -2.59 -5.00
N ALA A 95 12.57 -3.08 -4.66
CA ALA A 95 13.70 -3.07 -5.61
C ALA A 95 13.47 -4.00 -6.81
N SER A 96 12.76 -5.12 -6.61
CA SER A 96 12.44 -6.08 -7.68
C SER A 96 11.45 -5.52 -8.71
N ALA A 97 10.70 -4.47 -8.36
CA ALA A 97 9.79 -3.77 -9.25
C ALA A 97 10.48 -3.08 -10.43
N ASN A 98 11.81 -2.89 -10.34
CA ASN A 98 12.60 -2.08 -11.27
C ASN A 98 13.67 -2.91 -12.01
N SER A 99 13.82 -4.19 -11.67
CA SER A 99 14.79 -5.09 -12.32
C SER A 99 14.21 -5.65 -13.61
N ASN A 100 14.56 -4.99 -14.72
CA ASN A 100 14.30 -5.42 -16.09
C ASN A 100 14.96 -6.78 -16.35
#